data_AF-A0A0T9PA95-F1
#
_entry.id   AF-A0A0T9PA95-F1
#
_cell.length_a   1.000
_cell.length_b   1.000
_cell.length_c   1.000
_cell.angle_alpha   90.00
_cell.angle_beta   90.00
_cell.angle_gamma   90.00
#
_symmetry.space_group_name_H-M   'P 1'
#
loop_
_entity.id
_entity.type
_entity.pdbx_description
1 polymer ?
#
loop_
_entity_poly.entity_id
_entity_poly.type
_entity_poly.pdbx_seq_one_letter_code
_entity_poly.pdbx_strand_id
1 'polypeptide(L)'
;MSTVQAWAAPLLWGPWVNLEGHSSSSTVYTVSFDTESDTPSSFDVEIEYATESRLEQVFTMGPGNYQIKASGAGTDRIRFKSHSVGQVIRVNF
;
A
#
# COMPACT_ATOMS: atom_id res chain seq x y z
N MET A 1 -4.49 -14.16 -4.01
CA MET A 1 -3.50 -13.13 -4.37
C MET A 1 -4.14 -12.24 -5.40
N SER A 2 -4.53 -11.06 -4.93
CA SER A 2 -5.08 -9.97 -5.74
C SER A 2 -3.93 -9.05 -6.12
N THR A 3 -4.03 -8.43 -7.30
CA THR A 3 -3.06 -7.45 -7.77
C THR A 3 -3.80 -6.18 -8.13
N VAL A 4 -3.28 -5.04 -7.67
CA VAL A 4 -3.76 -3.71 -8.06
C VAL A 4 -2.59 -2.86 -8.51
N GLN A 5 -2.87 -1.90 -9.38
CA GLN A 5 -1.92 -0.90 -9.80
C GLN A 5 -2.18 0.38 -9.03
N ALA A 6 -1.11 1.03 -8.59
CA ALA A 6 -1.15 2.30 -7.92
C ALA A 6 -0.22 3.31 -8.60
N TRP A 7 -0.61 4.58 -8.58
CA TRP A 7 0.21 5.64 -9.13
C TRP A 7 1.01 6.32 -8.01
N ALA A 8 2.34 6.29 -8.11
CA ALA A 8 3.23 7.06 -7.27
C ALA A 8 3.53 8.40 -7.96
N ALA A 9 2.88 9.46 -7.49
CA ALA A 9 3.09 10.81 -8.01
C ALA A 9 4.51 11.30 -7.69
N PRO A 10 5.16 12.09 -8.57
CA PRO A 10 6.45 12.68 -8.26
C PRO A 10 6.30 13.75 -7.17
N LEU A 11 7.03 13.60 -6.07
CA LEU A 11 7.10 14.53 -4.93
C LEU A 11 5.78 14.76 -4.16
N LEU A 12 4.67 14.14 -4.58
CA LEU A 12 3.35 14.25 -3.97
C LEU A 12 2.79 12.86 -3.66
N TRP A 13 1.82 12.80 -2.75
CA TRP A 13 1.08 11.56 -2.51
C TRP A 13 0.11 11.29 -3.65
N GLY A 14 0.19 10.08 -4.21
CA GLY A 14 -0.80 9.56 -5.13
C GLY A 14 -2.15 9.27 -4.46
N PRO A 15 -3.17 8.89 -5.24
CA PRO A 15 -4.46 8.51 -4.71
C PRO A 15 -4.35 7.25 -3.85
N TRP A 16 -5.29 7.11 -2.92
CA TRP A 16 -5.48 5.87 -2.19
C TRP A 16 -5.98 4.78 -3.12
N VAL A 17 -5.40 3.59 -2.98
CA VAL A 17 -5.83 2.36 -3.62
C VAL A 17 -6.30 1.40 -2.55
N ASN A 18 -7.47 0.80 -2.75
CA ASN A 18 -8.03 -0.15 -1.81
C ASN A 18 -7.32 -1.50 -1.96
N LEU A 19 -7.02 -2.11 -0.81
CA LEU A 19 -6.49 -3.45 -0.67
C LEU A 19 -7.64 -4.40 -0.25
N GLU A 20 -7.34 -5.35 0.64
CA GLU A 20 -8.30 -6.30 1.17
C GLU A 20 -9.34 -5.61 2.07
N GLY A 21 -10.60 -6.04 1.96
CA GLY A 21 -11.68 -5.67 2.87
C GLY A 21 -11.91 -6.75 3.93
N HIS A 22 -11.94 -6.36 5.20
CA HIS A 22 -12.12 -7.26 6.34
C HIS A 22 -13.46 -7.02 7.01
N SER A 23 -14.13 -8.11 7.41
CA SER A 23 -15.47 -8.05 7.98
C SER A 23 -15.53 -8.17 9.50
N SER A 24 -14.43 -8.54 10.19
CA SER A 24 -14.25 -8.54 11.68
C SER A 24 -13.18 -9.52 12.19
N SER A 25 -12.68 -10.43 11.35
CA SER A 25 -11.66 -11.40 11.77
C SER A 25 -10.25 -10.84 11.62
N SER A 26 -9.33 -11.28 12.48
CA SER A 26 -7.92 -10.97 12.35
C SER A 26 -7.37 -11.56 11.05
N THR A 27 -6.97 -10.68 10.13
CA THR A 27 -6.40 -11.04 8.84
C THR A 27 -4.94 -10.60 8.79
N VAL A 28 -4.06 -11.55 8.52
CA VAL A 28 -2.64 -11.30 8.34
C VAL A 28 -2.27 -11.65 6.92
N TYR A 29 -1.78 -10.68 6.16
CA TYR A 29 -1.37 -10.85 4.77
C TYR A 29 -0.19 -9.95 4.43
N THR A 30 0.56 -10.33 3.41
CA THR A 30 1.77 -9.61 3.00
C THR A 30 1.49 -8.84 1.73
N VAL A 31 1.62 -7.52 1.81
CA VAL A 31 1.54 -6.63 0.67
C VAL A 31 2.93 -6.43 0.11
N SER A 32 3.09 -6.71 -1.18
CA SER A 32 4.35 -6.52 -1.90
C SER A 32 4.17 -5.41 -2.93
N PHE A 33 5.07 -4.44 -2.96
CA PHE A 33 5.01 -3.28 -3.85
C PHE A 33 6.31 -3.18 -4.65
N ASP A 34 6.18 -3.21 -5.96
CA ASP A 34 7.29 -3.15 -6.92
C ASP A 34 6.94 -2.20 -8.08
N THR A 35 7.95 -1.62 -8.72
CA THR A 35 7.72 -0.67 -9.82
C THR A 35 7.60 -1.40 -11.16
N GLU A 36 6.54 -1.10 -11.92
CA GLU A 36 6.37 -1.59 -13.29
C GLU A 36 6.95 -0.63 -14.34
N SER A 37 7.44 0.52 -13.92
CA SER A 37 7.87 1.58 -14.83
C SER A 37 9.32 1.38 -15.29
N ASP A 38 9.57 1.67 -16.57
CA ASP A 38 10.91 1.55 -17.18
C ASP A 38 11.96 2.46 -16.51
N THR A 39 11.52 3.52 -15.84
CA THR A 39 12.37 4.41 -15.03
C THR A 39 12.07 4.20 -13.54
N PRO A 40 12.68 3.20 -12.88
CA PRO A 40 12.44 2.93 -11.48
C PRO A 40 12.99 4.07 -10.60
N SER A 41 12.21 4.45 -9.59
CA SER A 41 12.65 5.37 -8.53
C SER A 41 12.29 4.79 -7.17
N SER A 42 12.99 5.19 -6.12
CA SER A 42 12.51 4.90 -4.77
C SER A 42 11.23 5.69 -4.49
N PHE A 43 10.39 5.13 -3.62
CA PHE A 43 9.11 5.73 -3.28
C PHE A 43 8.77 5.51 -1.82
N ASP A 44 8.12 6.51 -1.23
CA ASP A 44 7.46 6.38 0.05
C ASP A 44 6.14 5.64 -0.13
N VAL A 45 5.79 4.84 0.87
CA VAL A 45 4.57 4.05 0.95
C VAL A 45 3.86 4.40 2.24
N GLU A 46 2.57 4.67 2.14
CA GLU A 46 1.70 4.84 3.29
C GLU A 46 0.55 3.83 3.22
N ILE A 47 0.43 3.04 4.27
CA ILE A 47 -0.57 1.99 4.41
C ILE A 47 -1.47 2.37 5.56
N GLU A 48 -2.78 2.32 5.35
CA GLU A 48 -3.76 2.44 6.42
C GLU A 48 -4.61 1.17 6.47
N TYR A 49 -4.69 0.54 7.63
CA TYR A 49 -5.47 -0.67 7.83
C TYR A 49 -6.26 -0.65 9.13
N ALA A 50 -7.36 -1.40 9.18
CA ALA A 50 -8.26 -1.44 10.33
C ALA A 50 -7.78 -2.45 11.39
N THR A 51 -7.63 -1.98 12.62
CA THR A 51 -7.44 -2.83 13.81
C THR A 51 -8.70 -2.80 14.67
N GLU A 52 -8.82 -3.71 15.64
CA GLU A 52 -9.98 -3.80 16.56
C GLU A 52 -10.31 -2.46 17.24
N SER A 53 -9.32 -1.61 17.46
CA SER A 53 -9.49 -0.37 18.25
C SER A 53 -9.40 0.91 17.43
N ARG A 54 -8.71 0.90 16.27
CA ARG A 54 -8.42 2.10 15.47
C ARG A 54 -7.95 1.77 14.06
N LEU A 55 -7.92 2.79 13.20
CA LEU A 55 -7.14 2.75 11.96
C LEU A 55 -5.66 2.93 12.30
N GLU A 56 -4.82 2.03 11.83
CA GLU A 56 -3.37 2.10 11.97
C GLU A 56 -2.76 2.60 10.66
N GLN A 57 -1.85 3.57 10.77
CA GLN A 57 -1.12 4.12 9.63
C GLN A 57 0.35 3.76 9.75
N VAL A 58 0.91 3.24 8.67
CA VAL A 58 2.30 2.82 8.58
C VAL A 58 2.95 3.50 7.40
N PHE A 59 4.16 3.99 7.65
CA PHE A 59 5.02 4.60 6.65
C PHE A 59 6.22 3.69 6.42
N THR A 60 6.47 3.35 5.16
CA THR A 60 7.64 2.58 4.74
C THR A 60 8.13 3.09 3.39
N MET A 61 9.17 2.46 2.84
CA MET A 61 9.72 2.77 1.53
C MET A 61 9.77 1.52 0.65
N GLY A 62 9.66 1.73 -0.66
CA GLY A 62 9.74 0.66 -1.65
C GLY A 62 10.81 0.87 -2.72
N PRO A 63 11.05 -0.17 -3.55
CA PRO A 63 10.32 -1.44 -3.62
C PRO A 63 10.56 -2.38 -2.42
N GLY A 64 9.57 -3.20 -2.07
CA GLY A 64 9.63 -4.06 -0.88
C GLY A 64 8.32 -4.77 -0.55
N ASN A 65 8.22 -5.29 0.68
CA ASN A 65 7.00 -5.88 1.19
C ASN A 65 6.74 -5.46 2.64
N TYR A 66 5.48 -5.49 3.04
CA TYR A 66 5.03 -5.19 4.38
C TYR A 66 3.91 -6.16 4.79
N GLN A 67 4.00 -6.72 6.00
CA GLN A 67 2.96 -7.59 6.53
C GLN A 67 1.92 -6.77 7.28
N ILE A 68 0.70 -6.73 6.75
CA ILE A 68 -0.45 -6.13 7.40
C ILE A 68 -1.04 -7.13 8.39
N LYS A 69 -1.37 -6.63 9.58
CA LYS A 69 -2.04 -7.39 10.66
C LYS A 69 -3.34 -6.67 11.01
N ALA A 70 -4.31 -6.78 10.13
CA ALA A 70 -5.64 -6.20 10.33
C ALA A 70 -6.42 -7.05 11.35
N SER A 71 -7.19 -6.39 12.20
CA SER A 71 -8.06 -7.04 13.19
C SER A 71 -9.42 -6.38 13.35
N GLY A 72 -9.66 -5.27 12.65
CA GLY A 72 -10.94 -4.57 12.62
C GLY A 72 -11.74 -4.87 11.37
N ALA A 73 -13.01 -4.46 11.36
CA ALA A 73 -13.80 -4.39 10.15
C ALA A 73 -13.49 -3.09 9.40
N GLY A 74 -13.20 -3.18 8.09
CA GLY A 74 -12.81 -2.03 7.28
C GLY A 74 -12.18 -2.44 5.95
N THR A 75 -11.81 -1.45 5.14
CA THR A 75 -11.05 -1.67 3.91
C THR A 75 -9.67 -1.06 4.07
N ASP A 76 -8.64 -1.88 3.92
CA ASP A 76 -7.27 -1.41 3.97
C ASP A 76 -6.96 -0.61 2.71
N ARG A 77 -6.09 0.38 2.82
CA ARG A 77 -5.74 1.26 1.70
C ARG A 77 -4.25 1.59 1.71
N ILE A 78 -3.72 1.81 0.52
CA ILE A 78 -2.31 2.12 0.30
C ILE A 78 -2.18 3.30 -0.66
N ARG A 79 -1.19 4.15 -0.43
CA ARG A 79 -0.80 5.21 -1.37
C ARG A 79 0.71 5.33 -1.46
N PHE A 80 1.16 5.92 -2.56
CA PHE A 80 2.58 5.98 -2.90
C PHE A 80 2.99 7.39 -3.28
N LYS A 81 4.24 7.74 -2.98
CA LYS A 81 4.87 8.99 -3.39
C LYS A 81 6.25 8.68 -3.96
N SER A 82 6.48 9.05 -5.20
CA SER A 82 7.77 8.86 -5.85
C SER A 82 8.74 9.99 -5.49
N HIS A 83 10.02 9.66 -5.34
CA HIS A 83 11.06 10.64 -5.02
C HIS A 83 11.56 11.45 -6.22
N SER A 84 11.40 10.94 -7.45
CA SER A 84 11.88 11.65 -8.65
C SER A 84 10.85 11.74 -9.77
N VAL A 85 10.45 10.60 -10.33
CA VAL A 85 9.58 10.53 -11.52
C VAL A 85 8.30 9.78 -11.20
N GLY A 86 7.18 10.19 -11.82
CA GLY A 86 5.93 9.45 -11.67
C GLY A 86 6.10 8.00 -12.14
N GLN A 87 5.64 7.05 -11.34
CA GLN A 87 5.78 5.63 -11.65
C GLN A 87 4.54 4.85 -11.23
N VAL A 88 4.27 3.77 -11.97
CA VAL A 88 3.22 2.80 -11.66
C VAL A 88 3.81 1.72 -10.77
N ILE A 89 3.18 1.52 -9.62
CA ILE A 89 3.55 0.52 -8.63
C ILE A 89 2.55 -0.63 -8.74
N ARG A 90 3.06 -1.85 -8.97
CA ARG A 90 2.30 -3.08 -8.83
C ARG A 90 2.27 -3.46 -7.36
N VAL A 91 1.06 -3.66 -6.85
CA VAL A 91 0.81 -4.06 -5.47
C VAL A 91 0.15 -5.43 -5.48
N ASN A 92 0.79 -6.41 -4.85
CA ASN A 92 0.26 -7.77 -4.69
C ASN A 92 -0.11 -8.01 -3.23
N PHE A 93 -1.30 -8.55 -2.96
CA PHE A 93 -1.81 -8.82 -1.62
C PHE A 93 -2.68 -10.07 -1.55
#